data_AF-A0A3B9W1S6-F1
#
_entry.id   AF-A0A3B9W1S6-F1
#
_cell.length_a   1.000
_cell.length_b   1.000
_cell.length_c   1.000
_cell.angle_alpha   90.00
_cell.angle_beta   90.00
_cell.angle_gamma   90.00
#
_symmetry.space_group_name_H-M   'P 1'
#
loop_
_entity.id
_entity.type
_entity.pdbx_description
1 polymer ?
#
loop_
_entity_poly.entity_id
_entity_poly.type
_entity_poly.pdbx_seq_one_letter_code
_entity_poly.pdbx_strand_id
1 'polypeptide(L)'
;MNSFDGDTTEPGAAPEPEQFLLPVADGERITVMLAAFEGWNDAGEAASDSLRYLNRVWGGKKVASIDADEYYDFQFTRPTVRRTASGERKIKWPSTRIYKAIAPDSNVDVIFVQGIEPSYKWRAYT
;
A
#
# COMPACT_ATOMS: atom_id res chain seq x y z
N MET A 1 -28.54 -7.44 26.61
CA MET A 1 -29.77 -7.55 25.82
C MET A 1 -29.81 -6.36 24.88
N ASN A 2 -29.18 -6.48 23.71
CA ASN A 2 -29.31 -5.51 22.61
C ASN A 2 -29.68 -6.34 21.39
N SER A 3 -30.97 -6.36 21.09
CA SER A 3 -31.54 -6.93 19.86
C SER A 3 -31.25 -5.95 18.73
N PHE A 4 -30.60 -6.42 17.68
CA PHE A 4 -30.48 -5.69 16.42
C PHE A 4 -31.50 -6.28 15.44
N ASP A 5 -32.73 -5.78 15.52
CA ASP A 5 -33.69 -5.90 14.41
C ASP A 5 -33.84 -4.51 13.82
N GLY A 6 -33.36 -4.34 12.59
CA GLY A 6 -33.39 -3.07 11.88
C GLY A 6 -32.57 -3.14 10.60
N ASP A 7 -33.24 -3.58 9.53
CA ASP A 7 -32.99 -3.34 8.10
C ASP A 7 -31.57 -2.86 7.72
N THR A 8 -30.75 -3.77 7.21
CA THR A 8 -29.64 -3.43 6.32
C THR A 8 -29.87 -4.16 5.02
N THR A 9 -30.44 -3.45 4.05
CA THR A 9 -30.12 -3.68 2.64
C THR A 9 -28.61 -3.89 2.57
N GLU A 10 -28.18 -5.11 2.20
CA GLU A 10 -26.76 -5.45 2.12
C GLU A 10 -26.08 -4.40 1.22
N PRO A 11 -25.10 -3.62 1.73
CA PRO A 11 -24.28 -2.82 0.85
C PRO A 11 -23.61 -3.79 -0.11
N GLY A 12 -23.91 -3.63 -1.40
CA GLY A 12 -23.66 -4.58 -2.49
C GLY A 12 -22.64 -5.66 -2.16
N ALA A 13 -23.14 -6.90 -2.04
CA ALA A 13 -22.33 -8.08 -1.75
C ALA A 13 -20.97 -8.00 -2.45
N ALA A 14 -19.89 -8.16 -1.68
CA ALA A 14 -18.55 -8.16 -2.24
C ALA A 14 -18.52 -9.16 -3.40
N PRO A 15 -18.00 -8.77 -4.58
CA PRO A 15 -17.97 -9.65 -5.72
C PRO A 15 -17.24 -10.94 -5.35
N GLU A 16 -17.78 -12.07 -5.81
CA GLU A 16 -17.18 -13.38 -5.58
C GLU A 16 -15.73 -13.38 -6.09
N PRO A 17 -14.76 -13.99 -5.38
CA PRO A 17 -13.34 -13.94 -5.75
C PRO A 17 -13.06 -14.34 -7.20
N GLU A 18 -13.87 -15.26 -7.73
CA GLU A 18 -13.80 -15.76 -9.11
C GLU A 18 -14.02 -14.67 -10.16
N GLN A 19 -14.79 -13.63 -9.84
CA GLN A 19 -15.03 -12.49 -10.73
C GLN A 19 -13.74 -11.72 -11.04
N PHE A 20 -12.77 -11.67 -10.10
CA PHE A 20 -11.47 -11.04 -10.31
C PHE A 20 -10.52 -11.90 -11.17
N LEU A 21 -10.87 -13.15 -11.43
CA LEU A 21 -10.10 -14.07 -12.26
C LEU A 21 -10.62 -14.13 -13.71
N LEU A 22 -11.77 -13.49 -13.99
CA LEU A 22 -12.34 -13.46 -15.32
C LEU A 22 -11.51 -12.57 -16.25
N PRO A 23 -11.32 -12.97 -17.53
CA PRO A 23 -10.70 -12.11 -18.51
C PRO A 23 -11.48 -10.81 -18.66
N VAL A 24 -10.76 -9.69 -18.66
CA VAL A 24 -11.34 -8.38 -18.97
C VAL A 24 -11.51 -8.25 -20.48
N ALA A 25 -12.56 -7.55 -20.92
CA ALA A 25 -12.88 -7.38 -22.32
C ALA A 25 -11.72 -6.71 -23.09
N ASP A 26 -11.57 -7.06 -24.37
CA ASP A 26 -10.52 -6.52 -25.22
C ASP A 26 -10.59 -4.98 -25.26
N GLY A 27 -9.47 -4.33 -24.93
CA GLY A 27 -9.33 -2.88 -24.88
C GLY A 27 -9.58 -2.24 -23.51
N GLU A 28 -10.10 -2.97 -22.54
CA GLU A 28 -10.22 -2.49 -21.16
C GLU A 28 -8.92 -2.72 -20.37
N ARG A 29 -8.63 -1.81 -19.42
CA ARG A 29 -7.46 -1.90 -18.54
C ARG A 29 -7.86 -2.47 -17.20
N ILE A 30 -7.04 -3.39 -16.68
CA ILE A 30 -7.19 -3.96 -15.34
C ILE A 30 -6.35 -3.12 -14.37
N THR A 31 -6.87 -2.79 -13.19
CA THR A 31 -6.05 -2.21 -12.12
C THR A 31 -5.89 -3.22 -11.00
N VAL A 32 -4.65 -3.55 -10.65
CA VAL A 32 -4.32 -4.40 -9.50
C VAL A 32 -3.57 -3.60 -8.45
N MET A 33 -3.83 -3.89 -7.18
CA MET A 33 -3.06 -3.35 -6.06
C MET A 33 -2.13 -4.42 -5.50
N LEU A 34 -0.85 -4.08 -5.39
CA LEU A 34 0.14 -4.88 -4.69
C LEU A 34 0.56 -4.09 -3.45
N ALA A 35 0.30 -4.65 -2.27
CA ALA A 35 0.67 -4.05 -1.00
C ALA A 35 1.72 -4.92 -0.29
N ALA A 36 2.81 -4.30 0.16
CA ALA A 36 3.78 -4.94 1.03
C ALA A 36 4.14 -4.00 2.18
N PHE A 37 4.13 -4.57 3.38
CA PHE A 37 4.47 -3.88 4.61
C PHE A 37 5.74 -4.50 5.19
N GLU A 38 6.72 -3.65 5.49
CA GLU A 38 7.92 -4.02 6.25
C GLU A 38 7.52 -4.34 7.70
N GLY A 39 8.24 -5.27 8.32
CA GLY A 39 8.05 -5.61 9.74
C GLY A 39 7.94 -7.11 9.97
N TRP A 40 7.04 -7.50 10.86
CA TRP A 40 6.90 -8.88 11.33
C TRP A 40 6.50 -9.85 10.22
N ASN A 41 5.68 -9.40 9.27
CA ASN A 41 5.16 -10.20 8.16
C ASN A 41 6.15 -10.39 6.99
N ASP A 42 7.32 -9.74 7.01
CA ASP A 42 8.21 -9.64 5.84
C ASP A 42 9.61 -10.19 6.11
N ALA A 43 9.68 -11.51 6.35
CA ALA A 43 10.93 -12.19 6.62
C ALA A 43 11.92 -12.03 5.45
N GLY A 44 13.12 -11.52 5.76
CA GLY A 44 14.15 -11.24 4.76
C GLY A 44 13.79 -10.13 3.77
N GLU A 45 12.81 -9.29 4.10
CA GLU A 45 12.32 -8.19 3.26
C GLU A 45 11.76 -8.66 1.90
N ALA A 46 11.39 -9.94 1.77
CA ALA A 46 11.08 -10.56 0.48
C ALA A 46 9.95 -9.84 -0.29
N ALA A 47 8.86 -9.50 0.40
CA ALA A 47 7.71 -8.83 -0.21
C ALA A 47 8.01 -7.35 -0.48
N SER A 48 8.55 -6.63 0.51
CA SER A 48 8.82 -5.20 0.35
C SER A 48 9.91 -4.92 -0.68
N ASP A 49 10.98 -5.72 -0.75
CA ASP A 49 12.01 -5.61 -1.79
C ASP A 49 11.49 -5.97 -3.17
N SER A 50 10.65 -7.00 -3.29
CA SER A 50 10.04 -7.35 -4.58
C SER A 50 9.20 -6.19 -5.12
N LEU A 51 8.35 -5.58 -4.29
CA LEU A 51 7.56 -4.41 -4.71
C LEU A 51 8.44 -3.19 -4.99
N ARG A 52 9.48 -2.93 -4.17
CA ARG A 52 10.45 -1.85 -4.44
C ARG A 52 11.14 -2.04 -5.78
N TYR A 53 11.56 -3.27 -6.07
CA TYR A 53 12.21 -3.64 -7.32
C TYR A 53 11.28 -3.40 -8.51
N LEU A 54 10.06 -3.95 -8.47
CA LEU A 54 9.06 -3.79 -9.53
C LEU A 54 8.70 -2.32 -9.76
N ASN A 55 8.42 -1.58 -8.70
CA ASN A 55 8.13 -0.15 -8.78
C ASN A 55 9.28 0.63 -9.45
N ARG A 56 10.53 0.28 -9.17
CA ARG A 56 11.71 0.89 -9.80
C ARG A 56 11.80 0.55 -11.29
N VAL A 57 11.67 -0.73 -11.66
CA VAL A 57 11.85 -1.16 -13.06
C VAL A 57 10.67 -0.80 -13.96
N TRP A 58 9.47 -0.64 -13.40
CA TRP A 58 8.27 -0.21 -14.13
C TRP A 58 8.03 1.31 -14.06
N GLY A 59 8.97 2.08 -13.48
CA GLY A 59 8.93 3.54 -13.49
C GLY A 59 7.75 4.13 -12.70
N GLY A 60 7.40 3.51 -11.58
CA GLY A 60 6.22 3.91 -10.81
C GLY A 60 6.30 5.34 -10.28
N LYS A 61 5.20 6.06 -10.44
CA LYS A 61 5.05 7.47 -10.04
C LYS A 61 4.31 7.53 -8.72
N LYS A 62 4.87 8.22 -7.73
CA LYS A 62 4.20 8.42 -6.44
C LYS A 62 2.94 9.25 -6.66
N VAL A 63 1.79 8.69 -6.29
CA VAL A 63 0.47 9.35 -6.43
C VAL A 63 -0.09 9.80 -5.09
N ALA A 64 0.27 9.13 -3.98
CA ALA A 64 -0.19 9.48 -2.65
C ALA A 64 0.79 8.99 -1.57
N SER A 65 0.56 9.44 -0.34
CA SER A 65 1.23 8.93 0.85
C SER A 65 0.30 9.09 2.05
N ILE A 66 0.41 8.17 2.99
CA ILE A 66 -0.22 8.24 4.31
C ILE A 66 0.81 8.85 5.27
N ASP A 67 0.38 9.87 6.01
CA ASP A 67 1.20 10.51 7.04
C ASP A 67 1.43 9.54 8.20
N ALA A 68 2.62 9.58 8.79
CA ALA A 68 2.96 8.66 9.86
C ALA A 68 2.47 9.10 11.24
N ASP A 69 2.18 10.38 11.45
CA ASP A 69 1.88 10.93 12.79
C ASP A 69 0.66 10.27 13.45
N GLU A 70 -0.30 9.80 12.66
CA GLU A 70 -1.53 9.21 13.20
C GLU A 70 -1.43 7.69 13.45
N TYR A 71 -0.47 7.01 12.83
CA TYR A 71 -0.48 5.55 12.69
C TYR A 71 0.76 4.86 13.24
N TYR A 72 1.87 5.56 13.50
CA TYR A 72 3.13 4.94 13.91
C TYR A 72 3.57 5.35 15.32
N ASP A 73 4.13 4.37 16.03
CA ASP A 73 4.91 4.60 17.24
C ASP A 73 6.35 4.95 16.87
N PHE A 74 6.76 6.20 17.06
CA PHE A 74 8.13 6.61 16.73
C PHE A 74 9.21 6.10 17.68
N GLN A 75 8.86 5.43 18.79
CA GLN A 75 9.83 4.71 19.63
C GLN A 75 10.22 3.36 19.03
N PHE A 76 9.29 2.73 18.31
CA PHE A 76 9.51 1.47 17.58
C PHE A 76 9.94 1.75 16.13
N THR A 77 9.16 2.54 15.40
CA THR A 77 9.41 2.89 14.00
C THR A 77 10.10 4.25 13.91
N ARG A 78 11.40 4.27 14.17
CA ARG A 78 12.16 5.51 14.35
C ARG A 78 12.42 6.27 13.04
N PRO A 79 12.22 7.60 13.01
CA PRO A 79 12.68 8.43 11.90
C PRO A 79 14.19 8.34 11.73
N THR A 80 14.65 8.28 10.47
CA THR A 80 16.09 8.22 10.17
C THR A 80 16.62 9.62 9.88
N VAL A 81 17.74 9.98 10.49
CA VAL A 81 18.45 11.24 10.20
C VAL A 81 19.54 10.99 9.17
N ARG A 82 19.62 11.81 8.13
CA ARG A 82 20.73 11.82 7.16
C ARG A 82 21.28 13.24 7.00
N ARG A 83 22.56 13.36 6.65
CA ARG A 83 23.16 14.62 6.23
C ARG A 83 23.26 14.65 4.71
N THR A 84 22.96 15.80 4.10
CA THR A 84 23.20 16.03 2.67
C THR A 84 24.68 16.25 2.39
N ALA A 85 25.06 16.25 1.11
CA ALA A 85 26.42 16.62 0.69
C ALA A 85 26.81 18.06 1.12
N SER A 86 25.83 18.95 1.27
CA SER A 86 26.03 20.32 1.79
C SER A 86 26.09 20.41 3.31
N GLY A 87 25.97 19.30 4.04
CA GLY A 87 25.98 19.26 5.51
C GLY A 87 24.63 19.51 6.18
N GLU A 88 23.57 19.76 5.42
CA GLU A 88 22.21 19.98 5.93
C GLU A 88 21.65 18.69 6.54
N ARG A 89 20.98 18.80 7.69
CA ARG A 89 20.28 17.67 8.32
C ARG A 89 18.90 17.47 7.69
N LYS A 90 18.63 16.27 7.17
CA LYS A 90 17.31 15.84 6.73
C LYS A 90 16.79 14.70 7.58
N ILE A 91 15.51 14.77 7.93
CA ILE A 91 14.81 13.71 8.65
C ILE A 91 13.92 12.98 7.65
N LYS A 92 14.07 11.66 7.56
CA LYS A 92 13.17 10.79 6.82
C LYS A 92 12.20 10.16 7.83
N TRP A 93 10.97 10.64 7.80
CA TRP A 93 9.88 10.04 8.54
C TRP A 93 9.46 8.70 7.91
N PRO A 94 9.00 7.73 8.71
CA PRO A 94 8.22 6.59 8.22
C PRO A 94 7.02 7.09 7.41
N SER A 95 6.54 6.32 6.44
CA SER A 95 5.31 6.64 5.69
C SER A 95 4.96 5.47 4.78
N THR A 96 3.67 5.24 4.60
CA THR A 96 3.16 4.38 3.52
C THR A 96 3.01 5.21 2.26
N ARG A 97 3.65 4.78 1.18
CA ARG A 97 3.66 5.46 -0.11
C ARG A 97 2.91 4.65 -1.13
N ILE A 98 2.14 5.36 -1.95
CA ILE A 98 1.33 4.77 -3.01
C ILE A 98 1.89 5.24 -4.35
N TYR A 99 2.18 4.29 -5.24
CA TYR A 99 2.71 4.54 -6.57
C TYR A 99 1.79 3.94 -7.63
N LYS A 100 1.73 4.57 -8.80
CA LYS A 100 1.09 4.03 -9.99
C LYS A 100 2.13 3.72 -11.06
N ALA A 101 2.05 2.52 -11.63
CA ALA A 101 2.84 2.09 -12.78
C ALA A 101 1.94 1.36 -13.80
N ILE A 102 2.51 1.04 -14.95
CA ILE A 102 1.91 0.14 -15.94
C ILE A 102 2.84 -1.06 -16.04
N ALA A 103 2.30 -2.27 -15.91
CA ALA A 103 3.09 -3.48 -16.12
C ALA A 103 3.48 -3.57 -17.62
N PRO A 104 4.77 -3.79 -17.95
CA PRO A 104 5.25 -3.83 -19.32
C PRO A 104 4.45 -4.78 -20.21
N ASP A 105 4.24 -4.37 -21.46
CA ASP A 105 3.58 -5.18 -22.50
C ASP A 105 2.20 -5.73 -22.09
N SER A 106 1.47 -5.00 -21.23
CA SER A 106 0.18 -5.42 -20.70
C SER A 106 -0.85 -4.29 -20.62
N ASN A 107 -2.12 -4.68 -20.48
CA ASN A 107 -3.23 -3.77 -20.15
C ASN A 107 -3.40 -3.55 -18.62
N VAL A 108 -2.40 -3.91 -17.81
CA VAL A 108 -2.50 -3.88 -16.35
C VAL A 108 -1.86 -2.60 -15.79
N ASP A 109 -2.69 -1.77 -15.17
CA ASP A 109 -2.26 -0.72 -14.26
C ASP A 109 -1.96 -1.33 -12.89
N VAL A 110 -0.84 -0.93 -12.28
CA VAL A 110 -0.41 -1.45 -10.99
C VAL A 110 -0.32 -0.33 -9.98
N ILE A 111 -1.02 -0.50 -8.86
CA ILE A 111 -0.91 0.36 -7.69
C ILE A 111 -0.02 -0.34 -6.68
N PHE A 112 1.14 0.24 -6.38
CA PHE A 112 2.02 -0.25 -5.34
C PHE A 112 1.76 0.50 -4.03
N VAL A 113 1.50 -0.24 -2.96
CA VAL A 113 1.46 0.29 -1.59
C VAL A 113 2.68 -0.25 -0.85
N GLN A 114 3.57 0.66 -0.44
CA GLN A 114 4.84 0.35 0.20
C GLN A 114 4.95 1.12 1.51
N GLY A 115 5.06 0.43 2.63
CA GLY A 115 5.17 1.07 3.93
C GLY A 115 5.66 0.13 5.02
N ILE A 116 5.62 0.63 6.25
CA ILE A 116 5.79 -0.18 7.45
C ILE A 116 4.39 -0.44 8.00
N GLU A 117 4.17 -1.58 8.64
CA GLU A 117 2.91 -1.89 9.31
C GLU A 117 2.53 -0.79 10.33
N PRO A 118 1.28 -0.30 10.36
CA PRO A 118 0.87 0.72 11.31
C PRO A 118 0.90 0.17 12.74
N SER A 119 1.36 0.98 13.69
CA SER A 119 1.37 0.62 15.11
C SER A 119 -0.02 0.71 15.74
N TYR A 120 -0.87 1.62 15.28
CA TYR A 120 -2.20 1.87 15.84
C TYR A 120 -3.24 2.17 14.76
N LYS A 121 -4.52 2.30 15.18
CA LYS A 121 -5.65 2.75 14.34
C LYS A 121 -5.85 1.94 13.04
N TRP A 122 -5.57 0.64 13.08
CA TRP A 122 -5.72 -0.29 11.95
C TRP A 122 -7.03 -0.11 11.16
N ARG A 123 -8.17 0.02 11.85
CA ARG A 123 -9.48 0.20 11.19
C ARG A 123 -9.63 1.51 10.41
N ALA A 124 -8.94 2.56 10.82
CA ALA A 124 -8.96 3.84 10.10
C ALA A 124 -7.89 3.90 9.00
N TYR A 125 -6.89 3.02 9.09
CA TYR A 125 -5.79 2.92 8.14
C TYR A 125 -6.19 2.14 6.88
N THR A 126 -7.06 1.14 7.03
CA THR A 126 -7.65 0.33 5.94
C THR A 126 -8.90 0.97 5.38
#